data_AF-A0A0F6TUB3-F1
#
_entry.id   AF-A0A0F6TUB3-F1
#
_cell.length_a   1.000
_cell.length_b   1.000
_cell.length_c   1.000
_cell.angle_alpha   90.00
_cell.angle_beta   90.00
_cell.angle_gamma   90.00
#
_symmetry.space_group_name_H-M   'P 1'
#
loop_
_entity.id
_entity.type
_entity.pdbx_description
1 polymer ?
#
loop_
_entity_poly.entity_id
_entity_poly.type
_entity_poly.pdbx_seq_one_letter_code
_entity_poly.pdbx_strand_id
1 'polypeptide(L)'
;MAFIWNDESLALLRDNAGVLSTQHIAQMLGTNVTAVRNMAYRLKLSLRVSAYNQKRLQQVQALYESDEPLTMKAIAARTGLTFSTVQYIVYVKLKHKPYATREFIAFETQDAVHYRVQKEFVDTERTLLQQPADKTRFQELYLKDGTAYCARNIRHEVIISE
;
A
#
# COMPACT_ATOMS: atom_id res chain seq x y z
N MET A 1 -20.25 -2.03 43.95
CA MET A 1 -21.06 -1.13 43.10
C MET A 1 -20.85 -1.55 41.64
N ALA A 2 -21.91 -1.56 40.82
CA ALA A 2 -21.80 -1.84 39.40
C ALA A 2 -21.32 -0.58 38.65
N PHE A 3 -20.40 -0.74 37.71
CA PHE A 3 -19.94 0.36 36.86
C PHE A 3 -21.08 0.83 35.94
N ILE A 4 -21.27 2.15 35.83
CA ILE A 4 -22.31 2.77 35.01
C ILE A 4 -21.64 3.58 33.90
N TRP A 5 -22.10 3.39 32.67
CA TRP A 5 -21.65 4.17 31.52
C TRP A 5 -22.31 5.55 31.52
N ASN A 6 -21.50 6.60 31.59
CA ASN A 6 -21.89 7.99 31.42
C ASN A 6 -21.17 8.61 30.20
N ASP A 7 -21.52 9.83 29.82
CA ASP A 7 -20.94 10.48 28.64
C ASP A 7 -19.42 10.64 28.71
N GLU A 8 -18.86 10.93 29.89
CA GLU A 8 -17.40 11.02 30.09
C GLU A 8 -16.71 9.67 29.84
N SER A 9 -17.24 8.58 30.40
CA SER A 9 -16.70 7.24 30.20
C SER A 9 -16.82 6.76 28.75
N LEU A 10 -17.88 7.18 28.04
CA LEU A 10 -18.08 6.90 26.63
C LEU A 10 -17.12 7.70 25.76
N ALA A 11 -16.86 8.97 26.09
CA ALA A 11 -15.84 9.78 25.42
C ALA A 11 -14.46 9.16 25.60
N LEU A 12 -14.09 8.80 26.84
CA LEU A 12 -12.82 8.14 27.13
C LEU A 12 -12.65 6.84 26.36
N LEU A 13 -13.69 6.00 26.28
CA LEU A 13 -13.65 4.78 25.46
C LEU A 13 -13.43 5.08 23.98
N ARG A 14 -14.12 6.08 23.41
CA ARG A 14 -13.99 6.45 22.00
C ARG A 14 -12.59 6.96 21.68
N ASP A 15 -12.04 7.81 22.54
CA ASP A 15 -10.73 8.43 22.32
C ASP A 15 -9.57 7.42 22.42
N ASN A 16 -9.76 6.37 23.20
CA ASN A 16 -8.71 5.39 23.49
C ASN A 16 -8.88 4.04 22.76
N ALA A 17 -10.03 3.79 22.14
CA ALA A 17 -10.27 2.55 21.39
C ALA A 17 -9.27 2.39 20.24
N GLY A 18 -8.56 1.25 20.21
CA GLY A 18 -7.55 0.97 19.20
C GLY A 18 -6.22 1.73 19.39
N VAL A 19 -6.10 2.51 20.47
CA VAL A 19 -4.87 3.22 20.86
C VAL A 19 -4.27 2.58 22.11
N LEU A 20 -5.07 2.37 23.15
CA LEU A 20 -4.64 1.74 24.40
C LEU A 20 -5.11 0.29 24.47
N SER A 21 -4.38 -0.53 25.24
CA SER A 21 -4.83 -1.89 25.53
C SER A 21 -6.16 -1.83 26.29
N THR A 22 -7.05 -2.79 26.01
CA THR A 22 -8.35 -2.85 26.68
C THR A 22 -8.22 -2.93 28.20
N GLN A 23 -7.12 -3.51 28.70
CA GLN A 23 -6.82 -3.58 30.13
C GLN A 23 -6.52 -2.20 30.71
N HIS A 24 -5.78 -1.36 30.00
CA HIS A 24 -5.48 0.01 30.46
C HIS A 24 -6.75 0.88 30.46
N ILE A 25 -7.57 0.75 29.41
CA ILE A 25 -8.87 1.45 29.37
C ILE A 25 -9.77 1.02 30.53
N ALA A 26 -9.80 -0.28 30.87
CA ALA A 26 -10.56 -0.78 32.00
C ALA A 26 -10.05 -0.22 33.34
N GLN A 27 -8.73 -0.11 33.52
CA GLN A 27 -8.12 0.51 34.70
C GLN A 27 -8.49 1.99 34.82
N MET A 28 -8.40 2.76 33.73
CA MET A 28 -8.76 4.19 33.71
C MET A 28 -10.22 4.43 34.07
N LEU A 29 -11.12 3.54 33.61
CA LEU A 29 -12.55 3.61 33.89
C LEU A 29 -12.93 3.01 35.25
N GLY A 30 -11.99 2.39 35.99
CA GLY A 30 -12.31 1.69 37.23
C GLY A 30 -13.28 0.52 37.02
N THR A 31 -13.19 -0.17 35.87
CA THR A 31 -14.10 -1.26 35.48
C THR A 31 -13.32 -2.51 35.04
N ASN A 32 -14.03 -3.52 34.52
CA ASN A 32 -13.42 -4.74 34.00
C ASN A 32 -13.34 -4.76 32.47
N VAL A 33 -12.40 -5.57 31.95
CA VAL A 33 -12.12 -5.70 30.52
C VAL A 33 -13.36 -6.15 29.72
N THR A 34 -14.19 -7.03 30.30
CA THR A 34 -15.40 -7.54 29.64
C THR A 34 -16.42 -6.43 29.42
N ALA A 35 -16.62 -5.54 30.39
CA ALA A 35 -17.50 -4.39 30.26
C ALA A 35 -17.03 -3.46 29.13
N VAL A 36 -15.73 -3.19 29.05
CA VAL A 36 -15.12 -2.38 27.98
C VAL A 36 -15.34 -3.04 26.60
N ARG A 37 -15.08 -4.34 26.47
CA ARG A 37 -15.28 -5.08 25.21
C ARG A 37 -16.73 -5.04 24.75
N ASN A 38 -17.66 -5.29 25.66
CA ASN A 38 -19.09 -5.31 25.35
C ASN A 38 -19.57 -3.92 24.90
N MET A 39 -19.11 -2.86 25.56
CA MET A 39 -19.49 -1.51 25.16
C MET A 39 -18.84 -1.10 23.84
N ALA A 40 -17.56 -1.40 23.63
CA ALA A 40 -16.88 -1.13 22.36
C ALA A 40 -17.58 -1.85 21.19
N TYR A 41 -18.03 -3.09 21.39
CA TYR A 41 -18.84 -3.83 20.41
C TYR A 41 -20.16 -3.11 20.09
N ARG A 42 -20.91 -2.67 21.11
CA ARG A 42 -22.17 -1.91 20.93
C ARG A 42 -21.96 -0.61 20.18
N LEU A 43 -20.83 0.06 20.41
CA LEU A 43 -20.45 1.31 19.74
C LEU A 43 -19.76 1.09 18.38
N LYS A 44 -19.58 -0.17 17.94
CA LYS A 44 -18.86 -0.54 16.71
C LYS A 44 -17.42 0.01 16.66
N LEU A 45 -16.76 0.07 17.83
CA LEU A 45 -15.37 0.51 17.95
C LEU A 45 -14.42 -0.70 17.86
N SER A 46 -13.31 -0.53 17.13
CA SER A 46 -12.23 -1.52 17.12
C SER A 46 -11.33 -1.32 18.34
N LEU A 47 -11.16 -2.36 19.15
CA LEU A 47 -10.19 -2.37 20.25
C LEU A 47 -8.82 -2.89 19.83
N ARG A 48 -8.62 -3.22 18.55
CA ARG A 48 -7.32 -3.68 18.05
C ARG A 48 -6.34 -2.51 18.12
N VAL A 49 -5.39 -2.61 19.04
CA VAL A 49 -4.28 -1.65 19.12
C VAL A 49 -3.40 -1.84 17.89
N SER A 50 -3.40 -0.83 17.03
CA SER A 50 -2.46 -0.79 15.91
C SER A 50 -1.05 -0.59 16.46
N ALA A 51 -0.05 -1.25 15.87
CA ALA A 51 1.36 -1.07 16.25
C ALA A 51 1.84 0.39 16.08
N TYR A 52 1.08 1.21 15.35
CA TYR A 52 1.33 2.63 15.16
C TYR A 52 -0.01 3.39 15.07
N ASN A 53 -0.02 4.65 15.47
CA ASN A 53 -1.17 5.56 15.36
C ASN A 53 -0.90 6.66 14.32
N GLN A 54 -1.86 7.57 14.12
CA GLN A 54 -1.75 8.65 13.13
C GLN A 54 -0.53 9.56 13.38
N LYS A 55 -0.23 9.87 14.64
CA LYS A 55 0.94 10.67 15.01
C LYS A 55 2.25 9.98 14.60
N ARG A 56 2.36 8.67 14.86
CA ARG A 56 3.51 7.86 14.46
C ARG A 56 3.64 7.75 12.93
N LEU A 57 2.51 7.65 12.22
CA LEU A 57 2.51 7.66 10.76
C LEU A 57 3.09 8.96 10.20
N GLN A 58 2.65 10.11 10.72
CA GLN A 58 3.17 11.42 10.30
C GLN A 58 4.66 11.59 10.63
N GLN A 59 5.11 11.09 11.79
CA GLN A 59 6.53 11.10 12.14
C GLN A 59 7.38 10.25 11.18
N VAL A 60 6.91 9.04 10.84
CA VAL A 60 7.60 8.18 9.87
C VAL A 60 7.64 8.84 8.49
N GLN A 61 6.55 9.46 8.05
CA GLN A 61 6.50 10.19 6.78
C GLN A 61 7.53 11.33 6.75
N ALA A 62 7.52 12.20 7.75
CA ALA A 62 8.43 13.34 7.82
C ALA A 62 9.92 12.92 7.85
N LEU A 63 10.24 11.82 8.54
CA LEU A 63 11.60 11.28 8.58
C LEU A 63 12.01 10.53 7.30
N TYR A 64 11.06 9.98 6.56
CA TYR A 64 11.34 9.28 5.31
C TYR A 64 11.50 10.26 4.13
N GLU A 65 10.74 11.36 4.14
CA GLU A 65 10.76 12.39 3.10
C GLU A 65 11.76 13.52 3.38
N SER A 66 12.49 13.46 4.50
CA SER A 66 13.53 14.44 4.83
C SER A 66 14.75 14.29 3.93
N ASP A 67 15.46 15.40 3.67
CA ASP A 67 16.72 15.41 2.92
C ASP A 67 17.87 14.65 3.63
N GLU A 68 17.71 14.32 4.93
CA GLU A 68 18.65 13.47 5.66
C GLU A 68 18.54 12.02 5.15
N PRO A 69 19.65 11.38 4.70
CA PRO A 69 19.63 10.00 4.22
C PRO A 69 19.46 9.02 5.38
N LEU A 70 18.23 8.90 5.87
CA LEU A 70 17.88 8.01 6.97
C LEU A 70 17.52 6.62 6.46
N THR A 71 18.23 5.62 6.97
CA THR A 71 17.81 4.23 6.77
C THR A 71 16.52 3.95 7.54
N MET A 72 15.70 3.02 7.04
CA MET A 72 14.47 2.59 7.73
C MET A 72 14.73 2.08 9.15
N LYS A 73 15.93 1.51 9.42
CA LYS A 73 16.35 1.12 10.78
C LYS A 73 16.54 2.34 11.69
N ALA A 74 17.12 3.42 11.17
CA ALA A 74 17.27 4.67 11.91
C ALA A 74 15.90 5.31 12.20
N ILE A 75 14.98 5.29 11.22
CA ILE A 75 13.60 5.78 11.40
C ILE A 75 12.88 4.96 12.49
N ALA A 76 13.03 3.63 12.48
CA ALA A 76 12.47 2.75 13.50
C ALA A 76 13.00 3.11 14.91
N ALA A 77 14.31 3.31 15.04
CA ALA A 77 14.92 3.73 16.30
C ALA A 77 14.40 5.10 16.79
N ARG A 78 14.30 6.11 15.90
CA ARG A 78 13.79 7.45 16.25
C ARG A 78 12.31 7.46 16.61
N THR A 79 11.52 6.57 16.01
CA THR A 79 10.07 6.49 16.24
C THR A 79 9.68 5.46 17.31
N GLY A 80 10.63 4.67 17.82
CA GLY A 80 10.35 3.56 18.74
C GLY A 80 9.43 2.49 18.14
N LEU A 81 9.30 2.44 16.82
CA LEU A 81 8.53 1.42 16.10
C LEU A 81 9.45 0.25 15.73
N THR A 82 8.87 -0.90 15.46
CA THR A 82 9.64 -2.01 14.87
C THR A 82 9.99 -1.69 13.41
N PHE A 83 11.09 -2.25 12.93
CA PHE A 83 11.51 -2.12 11.53
C PHE A 83 10.39 -2.55 10.56
N SER A 84 9.74 -3.69 10.81
CA SER A 84 8.63 -4.18 9.97
C SER A 84 7.43 -3.24 9.98
N THR A 85 7.15 -2.56 11.09
CA THR A 85 6.10 -1.54 11.16
C THR A 85 6.45 -0.33 10.29
N VAL A 86 7.69 0.14 10.33
CA VAL A 86 8.15 1.24 9.47
C VAL A 86 8.06 0.86 8.00
N GLN A 87 8.55 -0.33 7.61
CA GLN A 87 8.42 -0.83 6.24
C GLN A 87 6.96 -0.86 5.77
N TYR A 88 6.06 -1.39 6.60
CA TYR A 88 4.64 -1.43 6.29
C TYR A 88 4.05 -0.02 6.11
N ILE A 89 4.40 0.93 6.99
CA ILE A 89 3.94 2.31 6.86
C ILE A 89 4.41 2.90 5.54
N VAL A 90 5.71 2.82 5.24
CA VAL A 90 6.27 3.43 4.04
C VAL A 90 5.71 2.80 2.77
N TYR A 91 5.79 1.48 2.63
CA TYR A 91 5.47 0.83 1.36
C TYR A 91 3.98 0.59 1.15
N VAL A 92 3.21 0.33 2.23
CA VAL A 92 1.79 0.00 2.11
C VAL A 92 0.90 1.21 2.40
N LYS A 93 1.19 1.97 3.47
CA LYS A 93 0.30 3.07 3.87
C LYS A 93 0.59 4.37 3.13
N LEU A 94 1.85 4.77 3.02
CA LEU A 94 2.26 5.94 2.25
C LEU A 94 2.34 5.65 0.75
N LYS A 95 2.24 4.37 0.35
CA LYS A 95 2.34 3.92 -1.05
C LYS A 95 3.64 4.35 -1.73
N HIS A 96 4.70 4.58 -0.95
CA HIS A 96 6.03 4.78 -1.52
C HIS A 96 6.46 3.49 -2.19
N LYS A 97 6.77 3.56 -3.48
CA LYS A 97 7.23 2.38 -4.22
C LYS A 97 8.70 2.17 -3.87
N PRO A 98 9.07 1.02 -3.28
CA PRO A 98 10.48 0.73 -2.96
C PRO A 98 11.37 0.65 -4.19
N TYR A 99 10.76 0.38 -5.35
CA TYR A 99 11.45 -0.01 -6.57
C TYR A 99 10.97 0.86 -7.72
N ALA A 100 11.90 1.22 -8.59
CA ALA A 100 11.53 1.75 -9.89
C ALA A 100 10.88 0.61 -10.70
N THR A 101 9.64 0.83 -11.17
CA THR A 101 8.97 -0.11 -12.06
C THR A 101 9.10 0.39 -13.49
N ARG A 102 9.68 -0.43 -14.37
CA ARG A 102 9.70 -0.16 -15.81
C ARG A 102 8.71 -1.09 -16.52
N GLU A 103 7.85 -0.51 -17.33
CA GLU A 103 6.84 -1.25 -18.09
C GLU A 103 7.35 -1.51 -19.51
N PHE A 104 7.11 -2.72 -20.00
CA PHE A 104 7.48 -3.16 -21.33
C PHE A 104 6.29 -3.81 -22.04
N ILE A 105 6.31 -3.74 -23.37
CA ILE A 105 5.48 -4.54 -24.25
C ILE A 105 6.39 -5.54 -24.93
N ALA A 106 6.13 -6.82 -24.68
CA ALA A 106 6.83 -7.94 -25.31
C ALA A 106 5.95 -8.55 -26.40
N PHE A 107 6.53 -8.83 -27.56
CA PHE A 107 5.80 -9.38 -28.70
C PHE A 107 6.72 -10.15 -29.64
N GLU A 108 6.12 -10.96 -30.49
CA GLU A 108 6.80 -11.74 -31.51
C GLU A 108 6.42 -11.23 -32.91
N THR A 109 7.39 -11.06 -33.81
CA THR A 109 7.13 -10.63 -35.20
C THR A 109 6.76 -11.80 -36.11
N GLN A 110 6.35 -11.50 -37.34
CA GLN A 110 6.11 -12.50 -38.39
C GLN A 110 7.31 -13.43 -38.66
N ASP A 111 8.53 -12.92 -38.45
CA ASP A 111 9.79 -13.65 -38.63
C ASP A 111 10.22 -14.42 -37.36
N ALA A 112 9.31 -14.62 -36.41
CA ALA A 112 9.54 -15.26 -35.11
C ALA A 112 10.59 -14.57 -34.20
N VAL A 113 10.86 -13.29 -34.44
CA VAL A 113 11.79 -12.50 -33.60
C VAL A 113 11.04 -11.94 -32.40
N HIS A 114 11.61 -12.11 -31.21
CA HIS A 114 11.04 -11.62 -29.96
C HIS A 114 11.61 -10.25 -29.62
N TYR A 115 10.73 -9.25 -29.52
CA TYR A 115 11.09 -7.92 -29.09
C TYR A 115 10.50 -7.63 -27.71
N ARG A 116 11.22 -6.82 -26.95
CA ARG A 116 10.76 -6.20 -25.71
C ARG A 116 11.06 -4.71 -25.81
N VAL A 117 10.00 -3.91 -25.89
CA VAL A 117 10.10 -2.45 -26.03
C VAL A 117 9.53 -1.78 -24.78
N GLN A 118 10.16 -0.72 -24.29
CA GLN A 118 9.60 0.02 -23.16
C GLN A 118 8.26 0.63 -23.57
N LYS A 119 7.25 0.51 -22.69
CA LYS A 119 5.88 0.92 -22.99
C LYS A 119 5.76 2.39 -23.36
N GLU A 120 6.64 3.24 -22.83
CA GLU A 120 6.68 4.67 -23.15
C GLU A 120 6.99 4.98 -24.61
N PHE A 121 7.63 4.06 -25.34
CA PHE A 121 7.91 4.19 -26.77
C PHE A 121 6.82 3.64 -27.67
N VAL A 122 5.83 2.93 -27.10
CA VAL A 122 4.70 2.40 -27.87
C VAL A 122 3.67 3.52 -28.07
N ASP A 123 3.22 3.69 -29.31
CA ASP A 123 2.12 4.57 -29.66
C ASP A 123 0.80 3.84 -29.40
N THR A 124 0.21 4.09 -28.22
CA THR A 124 -1.04 3.47 -27.79
C THR A 124 -2.27 4.02 -28.50
N GLU A 125 -2.18 5.16 -29.17
CA GLU A 125 -3.30 5.72 -29.93
C GLU A 125 -3.46 5.01 -31.27
N ARG A 126 -2.34 4.69 -31.92
CA ARG A 126 -2.32 3.93 -33.17
C ARG A 126 -2.36 2.42 -32.97
N THR A 127 -1.80 1.92 -31.87
CA THR A 127 -1.80 0.50 -31.55
C THR A 127 -3.13 0.10 -30.92
N LEU A 128 -4.03 -0.49 -31.71
CA LEU A 128 -5.26 -1.10 -31.21
C LEU A 128 -4.94 -2.41 -30.47
N LEU A 129 -4.55 -2.31 -29.20
CA LEU A 129 -4.36 -3.47 -28.30
C LEU A 129 -5.71 -4.11 -27.96
N GLN A 130 -6.36 -4.72 -28.94
CA GLN A 130 -7.50 -5.59 -28.69
C GLN A 130 -6.96 -6.92 -28.17
N GLN A 131 -7.48 -7.42 -27.04
CA GLN A 131 -7.22 -8.80 -26.62
C GLN A 131 -7.76 -9.71 -27.73
N PRO A 132 -6.90 -10.33 -28.56
CA PRO A 132 -7.44 -11.14 -29.64
C PRO A 132 -8.00 -12.41 -28.99
N ALA A 133 -9.24 -12.77 -29.35
CA ALA A 133 -9.80 -14.07 -29.02
C ALA A 133 -8.94 -15.24 -29.59
N ASP A 134 -8.09 -14.92 -30.57
CA ASP A 134 -7.24 -15.86 -31.29
C ASP A 134 -5.75 -15.49 -31.17
N LYS A 135 -4.98 -16.31 -30.44
CA LYS A 135 -3.55 -16.11 -30.18
C LYS A 135 -2.67 -16.21 -31.42
N THR A 136 -3.22 -16.65 -32.55
CA THR A 136 -2.51 -16.84 -33.82
C THR A 136 -2.53 -15.61 -34.73
N ARG A 137 -3.36 -14.60 -34.43
CA ARG A 137 -3.55 -13.43 -35.28
C ARG A 137 -2.50 -12.35 -35.02
N PHE A 138 -1.83 -11.91 -36.09
CA PHE A 138 -0.95 -10.75 -36.05
C PHE A 138 -1.73 -9.43 -35.99
N GLN A 139 -1.16 -8.44 -35.31
CA GLN A 139 -1.68 -7.09 -35.11
C GLN A 139 -0.57 -6.08 -35.40
N GLU A 140 -0.94 -4.89 -35.86
CA GLU A 140 0.02 -3.81 -36.06
C GLU A 140 0.33 -3.14 -34.71
N LEU A 141 1.62 -3.06 -34.39
CA LEU A 141 2.15 -2.36 -33.23
C LEU A 141 3.02 -1.20 -33.71
N TYR A 142 2.68 0.00 -33.26
CA TYR A 142 3.36 1.22 -33.67
C TYR A 142 4.21 1.77 -32.53
N LEU A 143 5.43 2.17 -32.84
CA LEU A 143 6.29 2.94 -31.95
C LEU A 143 6.19 4.44 -32.29
N LYS A 144 6.49 5.29 -31.31
CA LYS A 144 6.43 6.75 -31.43
C LYS A 144 7.44 7.33 -32.44
N ASP A 145 8.49 6.58 -32.78
CA ASP A 145 9.49 6.97 -33.79
C ASP A 145 9.02 6.68 -35.23
N GLY A 146 7.82 6.12 -35.39
CA GLY A 146 7.25 5.74 -36.69
C GLY A 146 7.53 4.30 -37.10
N THR A 147 8.29 3.53 -36.32
CA THR A 147 8.51 2.10 -36.57
C THR A 147 7.21 1.33 -36.38
N ALA A 148 6.88 0.44 -37.32
CA ALA A 148 5.72 -0.43 -37.26
C ALA A 148 6.14 -1.91 -37.27
N TYR A 149 5.54 -2.69 -36.38
CA TYR A 149 5.73 -4.14 -36.29
C TYR A 149 4.42 -4.86 -36.59
N CYS A 150 4.51 -5.94 -37.36
CA CYS A 150 3.46 -6.95 -37.43
C CYS A 150 3.70 -7.96 -36.31
N ALA A 151 2.94 -7.84 -35.21
CA ALA A 151 3.21 -8.44 -33.92
C ALA A 151 2.11 -9.44 -33.50
N ARG A 152 2.50 -10.54 -32.85
CA ARG A 152 1.60 -11.48 -32.17
C ARG A 152 2.08 -11.73 -30.74
N ASN A 153 1.28 -12.45 -29.97
CA ASN A 153 1.60 -12.78 -28.58
C ASN A 153 1.96 -11.55 -27.72
N ILE A 154 1.32 -10.40 -27.98
CA ILE A 154 1.60 -9.14 -27.31
C ILE A 154 1.25 -9.26 -25.83
N ARG A 155 2.23 -8.99 -24.96
CA ARG A 155 2.10 -9.08 -23.50
C ARG A 155 2.63 -7.82 -22.85
N HIS A 156 1.95 -7.41 -21.79
CA HIS A 156 2.45 -6.37 -20.88
C HIS A 156 3.32 -7.02 -19.82
N GLU A 157 4.53 -6.50 -19.66
CA GLU A 157 5.50 -6.96 -18.67
C GLU A 157 5.89 -5.80 -17.77
N VAL A 158 5.88 -6.02 -16.46
CA VAL A 158 6.34 -5.05 -15.47
C VAL A 158 7.60 -5.61 -14.84
N ILE A 159 8.72 -4.91 -15.03
CA ILE A 159 10.00 -5.26 -14.42
C ILE A 159 10.24 -4.33 -13.24
N ILE A 160 10.50 -4.93 -12.09
CA ILE A 160 10.90 -4.26 -10.86
C ILE A 160 12.42 -4.17 -10.89
N SER A 161 12.98 -2.95 -10.95
CA SER A 161 14.43 -2.74 -10.80
C SER A 161 14.75 -2.29 -9.39
N GLU A 162 15.83 -2.84 -8.83
CA GLU A 162 16.44 -2.38 -7.57
C GLU A 162 16.92 -0.94 -7.63
#